data_AF-A0A932CU92-F1
#
_entry.id   AF-A0A932CU92-F1
#
_cell.length_a   1.000
_cell.length_b   1.000
_cell.length_c   1.000
_cell.angle_alpha   90.00
_cell.angle_beta   90.00
_cell.angle_gamma   90.00
#
_symmetry.space_group_name_H-M   'P 1'
#
loop_
_entity.id
_entity.type
_entity.pdbx_description
1 polymer ?
#
loop_
_entity_poly.entity_id
_entity_poly.type
_entity_poly.pdbx_seq_one_letter_code
_entity_poly.pdbx_strand_id
1 'polypeptide(L)'
;MKERKVRRVPLPEDRARSLSGEEVLVLSCIDSRAETAVGDLAYATGMPPGVVEEIVARLLDEGAVVDGSARLPDSPPDLEVVGDGEPDDPGQPPEEPAAPEVPEESEAAHEDAEDAALAGESATGRKLFETELGSLTRDVRLSRVGTAIEPHLGAFCFDPDPAVIHRLFENPRAGLAHARLVAFHHRTSAGLEALASHQSLLRDGQVQRLLLRNIQLPSTIFGRIVQPRRLLETWKILHDRDVPERTRGWARSSLRTKWTSAEAEERIELVWSTEGRVLLQLAGLTLDSKSTALLCRRQFLSLLLVRNLATWSATPPPLIGHLLKQALVRRQPQLRNLLLRHPNTPAEAKRKG
;
A
#
# COMPACT_ATOMS: atom_id res chain seq x y z
N MET A 1 23.90 -26.46 -9.35
CA MET A 1 24.28 -26.07 -7.97
C MET A 1 23.05 -25.48 -7.31
N LYS A 2 22.71 -25.87 -6.07
CA LYS A 2 21.60 -25.23 -5.35
C LYS A 2 22.07 -23.86 -4.90
N GLU A 3 21.31 -22.83 -5.26
CA GLU A 3 21.59 -21.45 -4.89
C GLU A 3 21.41 -21.27 -3.37
N ARG A 4 22.44 -20.72 -2.72
CA ARG A 4 22.44 -20.51 -1.26
C ARG A 4 21.56 -19.33 -0.92
N LYS A 5 20.68 -19.50 0.08
CA LYS A 5 19.74 -18.49 0.53
C LYS A 5 19.99 -18.14 1.99
N VAL A 6 19.85 -16.86 2.31
CA VAL A 6 20.17 -16.33 3.62
C VAL A 6 19.10 -15.39 4.13
N ARG A 7 18.94 -15.31 5.45
CA ARG A 7 17.96 -14.44 6.11
C ARG A 7 18.59 -13.68 7.28
N ARG A 8 18.26 -12.40 7.41
CA ARG A 8 18.80 -11.54 8.47
C ARG A 8 18.18 -11.84 9.84
N VAL A 9 19.02 -11.80 10.87
CA VAL A 9 18.65 -11.90 12.28
C VAL A 9 18.99 -10.60 13.02
N PRO A 10 18.19 -10.17 14.02
CA PRO A 10 18.56 -9.05 14.87
C PRO A 10 19.83 -9.36 15.67
N LEU A 11 20.87 -8.54 15.48
CA LEU A 11 22.10 -8.60 16.29
C LEU A 11 21.96 -7.73 17.56
N PRO A 12 22.56 -8.15 18.69
CA PRO A 12 22.79 -7.28 19.84
C PRO A 12 23.64 -6.05 19.47
N GLU A 13 23.37 -4.88 20.07
CA GLU A 13 24.01 -3.60 19.71
C GLU A 13 25.54 -3.63 19.77
N ASP A 14 26.12 -4.40 20.70
CA ASP A 14 27.57 -4.52 20.86
C ASP A 14 28.24 -5.24 19.68
N ARG A 15 27.53 -6.18 19.04
CA ARG A 15 28.00 -6.89 17.84
C ARG A 15 27.70 -6.14 16.55
N ALA A 16 26.65 -5.32 16.53
CA ALA A 16 26.37 -4.47 15.38
C ALA A 16 27.47 -3.41 15.13
N ARG A 17 28.24 -3.05 16.17
CA ARG A 17 29.34 -2.08 16.08
C ARG A 17 30.67 -2.67 15.61
N SER A 18 30.83 -4.00 15.57
CA SER A 18 32.04 -4.66 15.08
C SER A 18 32.04 -4.91 13.57
N LEU A 19 30.90 -4.69 12.90
CA LEU A 19 30.76 -4.88 11.46
C LEU A 19 31.52 -3.81 10.67
N SER A 20 32.25 -4.23 9.65
CA SER A 20 32.85 -3.36 8.65
C SER A 20 31.78 -2.68 7.79
N GLY A 21 32.16 -1.59 7.09
CA GLY A 21 31.23 -0.85 6.22
C GLY A 21 30.64 -1.72 5.10
N GLU A 22 31.40 -2.68 4.59
CA GLU A 22 30.96 -3.62 3.55
C GLU A 22 29.97 -4.66 4.11
N GLU A 23 30.22 -5.16 5.32
CA GLU A 23 29.30 -6.08 6.02
C GLU A 23 27.96 -5.42 6.36
N VAL A 24 27.98 -4.16 6.81
CA VAL A 24 26.75 -3.38 7.05
C VAL A 24 25.96 -3.19 5.76
N LEU A 25 26.64 -2.91 4.65
CA LEU A 25 26.00 -2.75 3.35
C LEU A 25 25.33 -4.06 2.90
N VAL A 26 26.05 -5.19 2.93
CA VAL A 26 25.48 -6.50 2.57
C VAL A 26 24.32 -6.87 3.49
N LEU A 27 24.45 -6.65 4.81
CA LEU A 27 23.39 -6.92 5.79
C LEU A 27 22.15 -6.02 5.58
N SER A 28 22.32 -4.81 5.03
CA SER A 28 21.21 -3.92 4.71
C SER A 28 20.39 -4.38 3.50
N CYS A 29 21.01 -5.13 2.58
CA CYS A 29 20.37 -5.70 1.40
C CYS A 29 19.63 -7.03 1.67
N ILE A 30 19.89 -7.68 2.80
CA ILE A 30 19.23 -8.93 3.19
C ILE A 30 17.92 -8.59 3.92
N ASP A 31 16.80 -9.12 3.41
CA ASP A 31 15.50 -8.95 4.04
C ASP A 31 15.44 -9.73 5.37
N SER A 32 14.89 -9.09 6.39
CA SER A 32 14.57 -9.72 7.69
C SER A 32 13.39 -10.68 7.63
N ARG A 33 12.54 -10.57 6.60
CA ARG A 33 11.27 -11.31 6.46
C ARG A 33 11.29 -12.37 5.37
N ALA A 34 12.23 -12.29 4.43
CA ALA A 34 12.33 -13.20 3.30
C ALA A 34 13.75 -13.76 3.18
N GLU A 35 13.86 -14.90 2.50
CA GLU A 35 15.14 -15.47 2.11
C GLU A 35 15.70 -14.71 0.90
N THR A 36 16.94 -14.25 0.99
CA THR A 36 17.65 -13.58 -0.11
C THR A 36 18.68 -14.53 -0.69
N ALA A 37 18.69 -14.71 -2.02
CA ALA A 37 19.72 -15.50 -2.67
C ALA A 37 21.06 -14.75 -2.66
N VAL A 38 22.15 -15.47 -2.43
CA VAL A 38 23.49 -14.85 -2.39
C VAL A 38 23.88 -14.25 -3.75
N GLY A 39 23.38 -14.82 -4.86
CA GLY A 39 23.57 -14.27 -6.21
C GLY A 39 22.95 -12.88 -6.39
N ASP A 40 21.77 -12.64 -5.83
CA ASP A 40 21.07 -11.36 -5.90
C ASP A 40 21.78 -10.26 -5.09
N LEU A 41 22.52 -10.63 -4.03
CA LEU A 41 23.27 -9.69 -3.21
C LEU A 41 24.46 -9.08 -3.96
N ALA A 42 25.13 -9.85 -4.82
CA ALA A 42 26.20 -9.33 -5.67
C ALA A 42 25.69 -8.26 -6.64
N TYR A 43 24.51 -8.49 -7.22
CA TYR A 43 23.84 -7.50 -8.07
C TYR A 43 23.40 -6.26 -7.28
N ALA A 44 22.80 -6.44 -6.10
CA ALA A 44 22.27 -5.34 -5.28
C ALA A 44 23.36 -4.45 -4.67
N THR A 45 24.52 -5.02 -4.34
CA THR A 45 25.65 -4.30 -3.70
C THR A 45 26.68 -3.78 -4.71
N GLY A 46 26.66 -4.28 -5.95
CA GLY A 46 27.68 -3.99 -6.97
C GLY A 46 29.04 -4.65 -6.69
N MET A 47 29.11 -5.58 -5.74
CA MET A 47 30.34 -6.27 -5.35
C MET A 47 30.57 -7.53 -6.19
N PRO A 48 31.83 -7.96 -6.38
CA PRO A 48 32.13 -9.25 -7.01
C PRO A 48 31.50 -10.41 -6.20
N PRO A 49 30.97 -11.45 -6.86
CA PRO A 49 30.25 -12.53 -6.17
C PRO A 49 31.11 -13.26 -5.14
N GLY A 50 32.41 -13.45 -5.40
CA GLY A 50 33.33 -14.06 -4.43
C GLY A 50 33.52 -13.24 -3.15
N VAL A 51 33.47 -11.91 -3.24
CA VAL A 51 33.58 -11.01 -2.08
C VAL A 51 32.29 -11.06 -1.25
N VAL A 52 31.13 -11.11 -1.91
CA VAL A 52 29.83 -11.24 -1.23
C VAL A 52 29.71 -12.59 -0.52
N GLU A 53 30.17 -13.68 -1.14
CA GLU A 53 30.18 -15.00 -0.51
C GLU A 53 31.04 -15.02 0.77
N GLU A 54 32.21 -14.38 0.75
CA GLU A 54 33.10 -14.26 1.91
C GLU A 54 32.48 -13.39 3.03
N ILE A 55 31.82 -12.28 2.67
CA ILE A 55 31.11 -11.42 3.62
C ILE A 55 29.92 -12.17 4.24
N VAL A 56 29.13 -12.89 3.43
CA VAL A 56 28.00 -13.68 3.92
C VAL A 56 28.46 -14.80 4.86
N ALA A 57 29.60 -15.44 4.59
CA ALA A 57 30.19 -16.42 5.49
C ALA A 57 30.56 -15.82 6.86
N ARG A 58 31.19 -14.63 6.88
CA ARG A 58 31.48 -13.90 8.11
C ARG A 58 30.22 -13.51 8.88
N LEU A 59 29.20 -13.01 8.18
CA LEU A 59 27.91 -12.65 8.78
C LEU A 59 27.17 -13.86 9.38
N LEU A 60 27.35 -15.06 8.83
CA LEU A 60 26.84 -16.30 9.42
C LEU A 60 27.58 -16.67 10.72
N ASP A 61 28.91 -16.57 10.73
CA ASP A 61 29.73 -16.85 11.91
C ASP A 61 29.44 -15.88 13.06
N GLU A 62 29.16 -14.61 12.73
CA GLU A 62 28.78 -13.60 13.72
C GLU A 62 27.33 -13.73 14.23
N GLY A 63 26.52 -14.57 13.56
CA GLY A 63 25.10 -14.77 13.86
C GLY A 63 24.19 -13.65 13.37
N ALA A 64 24.67 -12.81 12.44
CA ALA A 64 23.91 -11.73 11.82
C ALA A 64 22.86 -12.24 10.83
N VAL A 65 23.10 -13.43 10.31
CA VAL A 65 22.36 -14.06 9.22
C VAL A 65 22.24 -15.56 9.52
N VAL A 66 21.19 -16.22 9.03
CA VAL A 66 21.03 -17.68 9.07
C VAL A 66 20.89 -18.23 7.67
N ASP A 67 21.39 -19.45 7.47
CA ASP A 67 21.19 -20.20 6.24
C ASP A 67 19.72 -20.65 6.14
N GLY A 68 19.04 -20.29 5.05
CA GLY A 68 17.63 -20.63 4.80
C GLY A 68 17.39 -22.15 4.68
N SER A 69 18.45 -22.94 4.55
CA SER A 69 18.36 -24.41 4.54
C SER A 69 18.27 -25.07 5.94
N ALA A 70 18.48 -24.31 7.02
CA ALA A 70 18.44 -24.85 8.38
C ALA A 70 16.99 -24.95 8.91
N ARG A 71 16.42 -26.16 8.90
CA ARG A 71 15.16 -26.48 9.60
C ARG A 71 15.32 -26.29 11.11
N LEU A 72 14.45 -25.49 11.73
CA LEU A 72 14.18 -25.57 13.16
C LEU A 72 13.45 -26.90 13.47
N PRO A 73 13.84 -27.67 14.50
CA PRO A 73 13.07 -28.81 14.97
C PRO A 73 12.00 -28.33 15.96
N ASP A 74 10.73 -28.59 15.65
CA ASP A 74 9.87 -29.42 16.50
C ASP A 74 8.40 -29.38 16.07
N SER A 75 7.86 -30.61 16.00
CA SER A 75 6.46 -31.02 16.17
C SER A 75 5.51 -31.07 14.95
N PRO A 76 4.61 -32.09 14.91
CA PRO A 76 4.79 -33.24 14.01
C PRO A 76 3.48 -33.58 13.23
N PRO A 77 3.31 -34.79 12.66
CA PRO A 77 2.99 -35.03 11.26
C PRO A 77 1.47 -35.12 10.97
N ASP A 78 1.18 -35.05 9.67
CA ASP A 78 -0.11 -35.22 9.02
C ASP A 78 -0.92 -36.40 9.59
N LEU A 79 -2.18 -36.13 9.94
CA LEU A 79 -3.20 -37.15 10.14
C LEU A 79 -3.93 -37.37 8.82
N GLU A 80 -3.76 -38.59 8.29
CA GLU A 80 -4.57 -39.17 7.23
C GLU A 80 -6.05 -39.15 7.63
N VAL A 81 -6.90 -38.53 6.80
CA VAL A 81 -8.36 -38.63 6.95
C VAL A 81 -8.83 -39.82 6.15
N VAL A 82 -9.10 -40.90 6.88
CA VAL A 82 -9.88 -42.06 6.46
C VAL A 82 -11.32 -41.62 6.17
N GLY A 83 -11.85 -42.02 5.02
CA GLY A 83 -13.25 -41.83 4.66
C GLY A 83 -14.18 -42.74 5.45
N ASP A 84 -15.36 -42.21 5.79
CA ASP A 84 -16.67 -42.82 5.55
C ASP A 84 -17.76 -42.02 6.30
N GLY A 85 -18.92 -41.89 5.67
CA GLY A 85 -20.18 -41.67 6.38
C GLY A 85 -20.90 -40.35 6.12
N GLU A 86 -21.64 -40.31 5.02
CA GLU A 86 -22.91 -39.59 4.92
C GLU A 86 -23.85 -40.07 6.04
N PRO A 87 -24.62 -39.17 6.69
CA PRO A 87 -26.06 -39.22 6.41
C PRO A 87 -26.82 -37.88 6.49
N ASP A 88 -27.83 -37.81 5.62
CA ASP A 88 -29.18 -37.23 5.75
C ASP A 88 -29.38 -35.83 6.38
N ASP A 89 -29.73 -34.91 5.48
CA ASP A 89 -30.58 -33.74 5.67
C ASP A 89 -31.99 -34.16 6.13
N PRO A 90 -32.56 -33.50 7.15
CA PRO A 90 -33.65 -32.60 6.81
C PRO A 90 -33.74 -31.36 7.72
N GLY A 91 -33.73 -30.18 7.11
CA GLY A 91 -34.46 -29.04 7.69
C GLY A 91 -33.87 -27.68 7.38
N GLN A 92 -34.14 -27.17 6.18
CA GLN A 92 -33.85 -25.80 5.78
C GLN A 92 -34.96 -24.85 6.29
N PRO A 93 -34.68 -23.84 7.14
CA PRO A 93 -35.52 -22.67 7.30
C PRO A 93 -35.24 -21.66 6.17
N PRO A 94 -36.20 -20.77 5.85
CA PRO A 94 -36.24 -20.04 4.59
C PRO A 94 -35.14 -18.99 4.43
N GLU A 95 -34.62 -18.89 3.21
CA GLU A 95 -33.73 -17.84 2.71
C GLU A 95 -34.30 -16.44 3.02
N GLU A 96 -33.57 -15.70 3.86
CA GLU A 96 -33.58 -14.25 3.84
C GLU A 96 -32.91 -13.76 2.53
N PRO A 97 -33.47 -12.77 1.82
CA PRO A 97 -32.89 -12.28 0.59
C PRO A 97 -31.56 -11.59 0.89
N ALA A 98 -30.47 -12.18 0.38
CA ALA A 98 -29.16 -11.57 0.36
C ALA A 98 -29.27 -10.19 -0.33
N ALA A 99 -28.91 -9.14 0.41
CA ALA A 99 -28.62 -7.85 -0.19
C ALA A 99 -27.47 -8.03 -1.19
N PRO A 100 -27.49 -7.35 -2.36
CA PRO A 100 -26.46 -7.53 -3.37
C PRO A 100 -25.12 -6.99 -2.84
N GLU A 101 -24.18 -7.89 -2.56
CA GLU A 101 -22.76 -7.57 -2.48
C GLU A 101 -22.30 -7.20 -3.90
N VAL A 102 -22.05 -5.91 -4.13
CA VAL A 102 -21.41 -5.45 -5.37
C VAL A 102 -19.93 -5.88 -5.29
N PRO A 103 -19.39 -6.68 -6.24
CA PRO A 103 -18.05 -7.24 -6.10
C PRO A 103 -16.96 -6.22 -6.47
N GLU A 104 -15.98 -6.01 -5.56
CA GLU A 104 -14.73 -5.26 -5.81
C GLU A 104 -13.92 -5.85 -7.00
N GLU A 105 -14.13 -7.13 -7.35
CA GLU A 105 -13.51 -7.78 -8.52
C GLU A 105 -13.92 -7.12 -9.85
N SER A 106 -15.10 -6.52 -9.93
CA SER A 106 -15.58 -5.87 -11.15
C SER A 106 -14.91 -4.51 -11.42
N GLU A 107 -14.56 -3.77 -10.37
CA GLU A 107 -13.86 -2.49 -10.48
C GLU A 107 -12.40 -2.70 -10.89
N ALA A 108 -11.69 -3.63 -10.24
CA ALA A 108 -10.29 -3.91 -10.55
C ALA A 108 -10.09 -4.39 -12.00
N ALA A 109 -10.96 -5.28 -12.50
CA ALA A 109 -10.89 -5.76 -13.87
C ALA A 109 -11.15 -4.64 -14.90
N HIS A 110 -12.02 -3.69 -14.57
CA HIS A 110 -12.28 -2.53 -15.43
C HIS A 110 -11.07 -1.58 -15.46
N GLU A 111 -10.43 -1.36 -14.31
CA GLU A 111 -9.23 -0.51 -14.21
C GLU A 111 -8.06 -1.07 -15.03
N ASP A 112 -7.82 -2.39 -14.95
CA ASP A 112 -6.75 -3.05 -15.71
C ASP A 112 -6.95 -2.94 -17.24
N ALA A 113 -8.20 -3.05 -17.70
CA ALA A 113 -8.53 -2.91 -19.11
C ALA A 113 -8.31 -1.48 -19.63
N GLU A 114 -8.67 -0.47 -18.84
CA GLU A 114 -8.45 0.93 -19.20
C GLU A 114 -6.95 1.28 -19.21
N ASP A 115 -6.19 0.79 -18.23
CA ASP A 115 -4.74 1.02 -18.16
C ASP A 115 -4.01 0.37 -19.35
N ALA A 116 -4.45 -0.82 -19.78
CA ALA A 116 -3.93 -1.48 -20.98
C ALA A 116 -4.24 -0.70 -22.27
N ALA A 117 -5.45 -0.16 -22.40
CA ALA A 117 -5.84 0.68 -23.54
C ALA A 117 -5.01 1.96 -23.59
N LEU A 118 -4.85 2.63 -22.45
CA LEU A 118 -4.02 3.84 -22.32
C LEU A 118 -2.56 3.55 -22.71
N ALA A 119 -2.01 2.40 -22.34
CA ALA A 119 -0.65 2.01 -22.73
C ALA A 119 -0.50 1.86 -24.26
N GLY A 120 -1.49 1.30 -24.94
CA GLY A 120 -1.51 1.15 -26.41
C GLY A 120 -1.58 2.50 -27.14
N GLU A 121 -2.48 3.39 -26.70
CA GLU A 121 -2.57 4.76 -27.20
C GLU A 121 -1.27 5.53 -26.98
N SER A 122 -0.64 5.30 -25.81
CA SER A 122 0.59 5.98 -25.44
C SER A 122 1.78 5.58 -26.30
N ALA A 123 1.91 4.30 -26.66
CA ALA A 123 2.95 3.85 -27.57
C ALA A 123 2.83 4.52 -28.95
N THR A 124 1.60 4.65 -29.46
CA THR A 124 1.32 5.26 -30.76
C THR A 124 1.57 6.77 -30.74
N GLY A 125 1.02 7.48 -29.75
CA GLY A 125 1.18 8.92 -29.60
C GLY A 125 2.63 9.33 -29.40
N ARG A 126 3.39 8.56 -28.60
CA ARG A 126 4.81 8.82 -28.36
C ARG A 126 5.65 8.67 -29.62
N LYS A 127 5.41 7.63 -30.43
CA LYS A 127 6.12 7.44 -31.71
C LYS A 127 5.85 8.60 -32.68
N LEU A 128 4.60 9.04 -32.78
CA LEU A 128 4.24 10.20 -33.61
C LEU A 128 4.89 11.49 -33.11
N PHE A 129 4.95 11.69 -31.78
CA PHE A 129 5.63 12.84 -31.21
C PHE A 129 7.12 12.84 -31.57
N GLU A 130 7.82 11.73 -31.35
CA GLU A 130 9.26 11.62 -31.59
C GLU A 130 9.63 11.77 -33.08
N THR A 131 8.77 11.33 -33.99
CA THR A 131 9.02 11.36 -35.44
C THR A 131 8.65 12.68 -36.12
N GLU A 132 7.52 13.30 -35.73
CA GLU A 132 6.95 14.43 -36.48
C GLU A 132 6.92 15.75 -35.71
N LEU A 133 6.76 15.71 -34.38
CA LEU A 133 6.44 16.90 -33.58
C LEU A 133 7.64 17.39 -32.76
N GLY A 134 8.46 16.48 -32.22
CA GLY A 134 9.52 16.80 -31.27
C GLY A 134 10.65 17.64 -31.86
N SER A 135 10.89 17.58 -33.17
CA SER A 135 11.91 18.39 -33.86
C SER A 135 11.45 19.81 -34.17
N LEU A 136 10.14 20.08 -34.11
CA LEU A 136 9.58 21.39 -34.41
C LEU A 136 9.94 22.39 -33.31
N THR A 137 10.03 23.68 -33.66
CA THR A 137 10.24 24.73 -32.68
C THR A 137 9.03 24.89 -31.77
N ARG A 138 9.25 25.43 -30.57
CA ARG A 138 8.22 25.68 -29.56
C ARG A 138 6.99 26.39 -30.13
N ASP A 139 7.21 27.49 -30.85
CA ASP A 139 6.13 28.33 -31.38
C ASP A 139 5.28 27.59 -32.41
N VAL A 140 5.92 26.74 -33.23
CA VAL A 140 5.23 25.90 -34.21
C VAL A 140 4.37 24.85 -33.51
N ARG A 141 4.85 24.24 -32.42
CA ARG A 141 4.07 23.26 -31.65
C ARG A 141 2.87 23.92 -30.96
N LEU A 142 3.05 25.09 -30.35
CA LEU A 142 1.97 25.87 -29.75
C LEU A 142 0.89 26.27 -30.76
N SER A 143 1.29 26.64 -31.97
CA SER A 143 0.34 26.94 -33.05
C SER A 143 -0.42 25.70 -33.49
N ARG A 144 0.28 24.58 -33.70
CA ARG A 144 -0.32 23.33 -34.20
C ARG A 144 -1.24 22.64 -33.19
N VAL A 145 -0.90 22.64 -31.90
CA VAL A 145 -1.70 21.94 -30.88
C VAL A 145 -3.11 22.52 -30.76
N GLY A 146 -3.28 23.83 -30.97
CA GLY A 146 -4.58 24.50 -30.87
C GLY A 146 -5.61 24.07 -31.92
N THR A 147 -5.18 23.51 -33.04
CA THR A 147 -6.06 23.01 -34.12
C THR A 147 -5.88 21.52 -34.41
N ALA A 148 -5.03 20.85 -33.64
CA ALA A 148 -4.74 19.43 -33.82
C ALA A 148 -5.99 18.55 -33.71
N ILE A 149 -5.93 17.44 -34.43
CA ILE A 149 -6.89 16.33 -34.42
C ILE A 149 -6.16 15.04 -34.11
N GLU A 150 -6.89 13.97 -33.84
CA GLU A 150 -6.29 12.65 -33.76
C GLU A 150 -5.63 12.25 -35.09
N PRO A 151 -4.48 11.56 -35.05
CA PRO A 151 -3.77 11.08 -33.86
C PRO A 151 -2.76 12.08 -33.26
N HIS A 152 -2.57 13.25 -33.90
CA HIS A 152 -1.61 14.27 -33.45
C HIS A 152 -1.97 14.89 -32.10
N LEU A 153 -3.26 15.00 -31.78
CA LEU A 153 -3.73 15.52 -30.50
C LEU A 153 -3.28 14.64 -29.32
N GLY A 154 -3.41 13.31 -29.44
CA GLY A 154 -2.81 12.36 -28.50
C GLY A 154 -1.28 12.46 -28.44
N ALA A 155 -0.61 12.69 -29.58
CA ALA A 155 0.85 12.86 -29.61
C ALA A 155 1.35 14.10 -28.85
N PHE A 156 0.61 15.22 -28.89
CA PHE A 156 0.95 16.43 -28.14
C PHE A 156 0.87 16.24 -26.61
N CYS A 157 0.22 15.19 -26.09
CA CYS A 157 0.22 14.87 -24.67
C CYS A 157 1.62 14.50 -24.12
N PHE A 158 2.55 14.16 -25.02
CA PHE A 158 3.94 13.79 -24.69
C PHE A 158 4.92 14.96 -24.78
N ASP A 159 4.45 16.18 -25.10
CA ASP A 159 5.31 17.36 -25.16
C ASP A 159 5.85 17.71 -23.77
N PRO A 160 7.17 17.91 -23.60
CA PRO A 160 7.74 18.27 -22.31
C PRO A 160 7.47 19.73 -21.90
N ASP A 161 7.03 20.60 -22.82
CA ASP A 161 6.80 22.02 -22.55
C ASP A 161 5.42 22.26 -21.91
N PRO A 162 5.35 22.77 -20.66
CA PRO A 162 4.10 23.08 -19.99
C PRO A 162 3.18 24.04 -20.76
N ALA A 163 3.75 24.94 -21.57
CA ALA A 163 2.95 25.86 -22.38
C ALA A 163 2.17 25.13 -23.48
N VAL A 164 2.74 24.07 -24.05
CA VAL A 164 2.05 23.23 -25.04
C VAL A 164 0.92 22.46 -24.37
N ILE A 165 1.12 21.94 -23.16
CA ILE A 165 0.07 21.28 -22.38
C ILE A 165 -1.06 22.23 -22.00
N HIS A 166 -0.75 23.48 -21.63
CA HIS A 166 -1.78 24.49 -21.39
C HIS A 166 -2.61 24.74 -22.66
N ARG A 167 -1.93 24.94 -23.80
CA ARG A 167 -2.59 25.17 -25.09
C ARG A 167 -3.36 23.94 -25.60
N LEU A 168 -2.92 22.74 -25.24
CA LEU A 168 -3.61 21.47 -25.53
C LEU A 168 -5.01 21.48 -24.93
N PHE A 169 -5.16 21.84 -23.65
CA PHE A 169 -6.47 21.86 -22.99
C PHE A 169 -7.35 23.07 -23.32
N GLU A 170 -6.82 24.04 -24.07
CA GLU A 170 -7.64 25.07 -24.74
C GLU A 170 -8.24 24.57 -26.06
N ASN A 171 -7.74 23.48 -26.63
CA ASN A 171 -8.32 22.87 -27.82
C ASN A 171 -9.65 22.18 -27.43
N PRO A 172 -10.78 22.53 -28.08
CA PRO A 172 -12.10 21.98 -27.74
C PRO A 172 -12.22 20.46 -27.98
N ARG A 173 -11.29 19.85 -28.71
CA ARG A 173 -11.22 18.41 -28.94
C ARG A 173 -10.44 17.68 -27.84
N ALA A 174 -9.66 18.39 -27.04
CA ALA A 174 -8.97 17.80 -25.90
C ALA A 174 -9.96 17.52 -24.78
N GLY A 175 -9.76 16.40 -24.09
CA GLY A 175 -10.72 15.87 -23.12
C GLY A 175 -10.07 14.91 -22.14
N LEU A 176 -10.88 14.05 -21.51
CA LEU A 176 -10.40 13.16 -20.45
C LEU A 176 -9.33 12.15 -20.90
N ALA A 177 -9.43 11.61 -22.12
CA ALA A 177 -8.40 10.71 -22.67
C ALA A 177 -7.02 11.39 -22.68
N HIS A 178 -6.95 12.62 -23.17
CA HIS A 178 -5.74 13.45 -23.16
C HIS A 178 -5.26 13.77 -21.74
N ALA A 179 -6.18 14.10 -20.84
CA ALA A 179 -5.85 14.34 -19.44
C ALA A 179 -5.23 13.12 -18.77
N ARG A 180 -5.73 11.91 -19.06
CA ARG A 180 -5.19 10.64 -18.56
C ARG A 180 -3.78 10.39 -19.10
N LEU A 181 -3.55 10.59 -20.40
CA LEU A 181 -2.21 10.50 -21.01
C LEU A 181 -1.21 11.46 -20.35
N VAL A 182 -1.57 12.73 -20.21
CA VAL A 182 -0.72 13.75 -19.55
C VAL A 182 -0.49 13.40 -18.08
N ALA A 183 -1.54 13.05 -17.33
CA ALA A 183 -1.42 12.69 -15.93
C ALA A 183 -0.44 11.53 -15.70
N PHE A 184 -0.46 10.51 -16.56
CA PHE A 184 0.39 9.35 -16.41
C PHE A 184 1.82 9.58 -16.91
N HIS A 185 2.00 10.28 -18.04
CA HIS A 185 3.29 10.34 -18.74
C HIS A 185 4.07 11.64 -18.60
N HIS A 186 3.45 12.73 -18.16
CA HIS A 186 4.14 14.01 -18.12
C HIS A 186 5.32 13.98 -17.14
N ARG A 187 6.47 14.48 -17.60
CA ARG A 187 7.77 14.34 -16.91
C ARG A 187 8.18 15.53 -16.06
N THR A 188 7.35 16.57 -16.01
CA THR A 188 7.61 17.75 -15.18
C THR A 188 6.38 18.12 -14.37
N SER A 189 6.64 18.61 -13.15
CA SER A 189 5.64 19.16 -12.24
C SER A 189 4.85 20.31 -12.88
N ALA A 190 5.52 21.17 -13.64
CA ALA A 190 4.89 22.33 -14.28
C ALA A 190 3.83 21.96 -15.32
N GLY A 191 4.02 20.90 -16.11
CA GLY A 191 2.97 20.46 -17.04
C GLY A 191 1.82 19.70 -16.35
N LEU A 192 2.09 19.03 -15.22
CA LEU A 192 1.02 18.49 -14.38
C LEU A 192 0.19 19.62 -13.74
N GLU A 193 0.81 20.75 -13.36
CA GLU A 193 0.10 21.95 -12.92
C GLU A 193 -0.74 22.56 -14.03
N ALA A 194 -0.26 22.56 -15.28
CA ALA A 194 -1.06 22.99 -16.42
C ALA A 194 -2.34 22.14 -16.57
N LEU A 195 -2.25 20.81 -16.43
CA LEU A 195 -3.43 19.94 -16.36
C LEU A 195 -4.32 20.27 -15.16
N ALA A 196 -3.74 20.43 -13.98
CA ALA A 196 -4.50 20.68 -12.75
C ALA A 196 -5.12 22.08 -12.65
N SER A 197 -4.76 23.01 -13.54
CA SER A 197 -5.44 24.29 -13.70
C SER A 197 -6.90 24.10 -14.14
N HIS A 198 -7.19 23.02 -14.88
CA HIS A 198 -8.54 22.66 -15.32
C HIS A 198 -9.24 21.78 -14.28
N GLN A 199 -9.98 22.41 -13.37
CA GLN A 199 -10.63 21.71 -12.26
C GLN A 199 -11.63 20.62 -12.70
N SER A 200 -12.24 20.75 -13.88
CA SER A 200 -13.13 19.73 -14.46
C SER A 200 -12.40 18.41 -14.74
N LEU A 201 -11.17 18.49 -15.27
CA LEU A 201 -10.32 17.33 -15.53
C LEU A 201 -9.84 16.71 -14.22
N LEU A 202 -9.46 17.53 -13.24
CA LEU A 202 -8.99 17.06 -11.94
C LEU A 202 -10.09 16.37 -11.10
N ARG A 203 -11.37 16.53 -11.43
CA ARG A 203 -12.48 15.82 -10.76
C ARG A 203 -12.62 14.37 -11.21
N ASP A 204 -12.06 14.00 -12.35
CA ASP A 204 -12.10 12.62 -12.85
C ASP A 204 -11.25 11.69 -11.96
N GLY A 205 -11.84 10.58 -11.54
CA GLY A 205 -11.20 9.63 -10.62
C GLY A 205 -9.97 8.95 -11.22
N GLN A 206 -9.98 8.65 -12.52
CA GLN A 206 -8.85 8.02 -13.20
C GLN A 206 -7.71 9.01 -13.40
N VAL A 207 -7.99 10.28 -13.74
CA VAL A 207 -6.96 11.34 -13.78
C VAL A 207 -6.29 11.47 -12.41
N GLN A 208 -7.07 11.50 -11.32
CA GLN A 208 -6.49 11.53 -9.97
C GLN A 208 -5.64 10.29 -9.66
N ARG A 209 -6.08 9.09 -10.04
CA ARG A 209 -5.34 7.83 -9.86
C ARG A 209 -4.00 7.88 -10.59
N LEU A 210 -4.01 8.26 -11.87
CA LEU A 210 -2.81 8.35 -12.70
C LEU A 210 -1.84 9.45 -12.20
N LEU A 211 -2.38 10.58 -11.72
CA LEU A 211 -1.57 11.62 -11.07
C LEU A 211 -0.88 11.10 -9.80
N LEU A 212 -1.57 10.32 -8.97
CA LEU A 212 -1.00 9.73 -7.75
C LEU A 212 0.12 8.72 -8.05
N ARG A 213 0.05 8.02 -9.19
CA ARG A 213 1.09 7.11 -9.69
C ARG A 213 2.27 7.85 -10.35
N ASN A 214 2.11 9.11 -10.74
CA ASN A 214 3.16 9.88 -11.38
C ASN A 214 4.25 10.33 -10.39
N ILE A 215 5.51 10.01 -10.70
CA ILE A 215 6.69 10.35 -9.87
C ILE A 215 6.91 11.87 -9.75
N GLN A 216 6.46 12.63 -10.74
CA GLN A 216 6.60 14.07 -10.84
C GLN A 216 5.45 14.83 -10.18
N LEU A 217 4.55 14.13 -9.46
CA LEU A 217 3.41 14.70 -8.76
C LEU A 217 3.85 15.85 -7.82
N PRO A 218 3.35 17.08 -8.05
CA PRO A 218 3.53 18.20 -7.13
C PRO A 218 2.73 18.01 -5.83
N SER A 219 3.28 18.48 -4.71
CA SER A 219 2.61 18.41 -3.40
C SER A 219 1.31 19.23 -3.34
N THR A 220 1.24 20.31 -4.13
CA THR A 220 0.05 21.16 -4.33
C THR A 220 -1.11 20.36 -4.93
N ILE A 221 -0.86 19.64 -6.02
CA ILE A 221 -1.84 18.78 -6.67
C ILE A 221 -2.22 17.61 -5.75
N PHE A 222 -1.23 16.96 -5.12
CA PHE A 222 -1.48 15.92 -4.13
C PHE A 222 -2.46 16.39 -3.03
N GLY A 223 -2.23 17.58 -2.48
CA GLY A 223 -3.12 18.19 -1.49
C GLY A 223 -4.56 18.35 -2.00
N ARG A 224 -4.73 18.89 -3.22
CA ARG A 224 -6.05 19.07 -3.84
C ARG A 224 -6.79 17.75 -4.08
N ILE A 225 -6.07 16.67 -4.38
CA ILE A 225 -6.65 15.33 -4.61
C ILE A 225 -6.99 14.65 -3.28
N VAL A 226 -6.06 14.69 -2.31
CA VAL A 226 -6.16 13.88 -1.10
C VAL A 226 -6.92 14.58 0.00
N GLN A 227 -6.82 15.90 0.15
CA GLN A 227 -7.51 16.65 1.22
C GLN A 227 -9.02 16.38 1.30
N PRO A 228 -9.81 16.42 0.20
CA PRO A 228 -11.26 16.19 0.27
C PRO A 228 -11.65 14.74 0.52
N ARG A 229 -10.71 13.78 0.38
CA ARG A 229 -10.97 12.35 0.55
C ARG A 229 -11.23 11.97 2.01
N ARG A 230 -11.99 10.90 2.22
CA ARG A 230 -12.17 10.31 3.56
C ARG A 230 -10.92 9.55 4.01
N LEU A 231 -10.87 9.14 5.28
CA LEU A 231 -9.78 8.36 5.86
C LEU A 231 -9.57 7.04 5.11
N LEU A 232 -10.64 6.32 4.79
CA LEU A 232 -10.57 5.03 4.07
C LEU A 232 -9.96 5.18 2.68
N GLU A 233 -10.38 6.19 1.93
CA GLU A 233 -9.83 6.48 0.60
C GLU A 233 -8.35 6.89 0.68
N THR A 234 -7.96 7.64 1.72
CA THR A 234 -6.55 7.99 1.96
C THR A 234 -5.71 6.75 2.29
N TRP A 235 -6.30 5.78 3.01
CA TRP A 235 -5.67 4.49 3.30
C TRP A 235 -5.47 3.62 2.06
N LYS A 236 -6.44 3.59 1.14
CA LYS A 236 -6.33 2.83 -0.12
C LYS A 236 -5.08 3.25 -0.92
N ILE A 237 -4.74 4.54 -0.94
CA ILE A 237 -3.52 5.07 -1.60
C ILE A 237 -2.24 4.46 -1.01
N LEU A 238 -2.21 4.15 0.29
CA LEU A 238 -1.02 3.55 0.92
C LEU A 238 -0.78 2.09 0.50
N HIS A 239 -1.83 1.41 0.03
CA HIS A 239 -1.81 -0.01 -0.32
C HIS A 239 -1.76 -0.23 -1.84
N ASP A 240 -1.90 0.83 -2.62
CA ASP A 240 -1.70 0.80 -4.05
C ASP A 240 -0.20 0.59 -4.34
N ARG A 241 0.10 -0.44 -5.14
CA ARG A 241 1.46 -0.85 -5.50
C ARG A 241 2.11 0.07 -6.53
N ASP A 242 1.29 0.74 -7.33
CA ASP A 242 1.75 1.59 -8.42
C ASP A 242 2.05 3.03 -7.95
N VAL A 243 1.69 3.34 -6.70
CA VAL A 243 1.95 4.65 -6.10
C VAL A 243 3.41 4.74 -5.60
N PRO A 244 4.20 5.72 -6.07
CA PRO A 244 5.58 5.91 -5.63
C PRO A 244 5.71 6.09 -4.11
N GLU A 245 6.84 5.66 -3.53
CA GLU A 245 7.07 5.74 -2.07
C GLU A 245 6.96 7.18 -1.54
N ARG A 246 7.40 8.17 -2.33
CA ARG A 246 7.25 9.59 -1.99
C ARG A 246 5.77 9.97 -1.76
N THR A 247 4.90 9.58 -2.68
CA THR A 247 3.46 9.83 -2.59
C THR A 247 2.84 9.04 -1.44
N ARG A 248 3.27 7.79 -1.20
CA ARG A 248 2.86 7.01 -0.03
C ARG A 248 3.29 7.68 1.29
N GLY A 249 4.48 8.29 1.33
CA GLY A 249 4.95 9.10 2.46
C GLY A 249 4.02 10.28 2.76
N TRP A 250 3.61 11.02 1.72
CA TRP A 250 2.64 12.11 1.87
C TRP A 250 1.26 11.61 2.30
N ALA A 251 0.75 10.53 1.70
CA ALA A 251 -0.52 9.92 2.10
C ALA A 251 -0.51 9.47 3.56
N ARG A 252 0.61 8.93 4.05
CA ARG A 252 0.79 8.53 5.45
C ARG A 252 0.72 9.74 6.37
N SER A 253 1.40 10.82 6.01
CA SER A 253 1.34 12.07 6.77
C SER A 253 -0.08 12.65 6.79
N SER A 254 -0.76 12.71 5.64
CA SER A 254 -2.13 13.19 5.53
C SER A 254 -3.12 12.32 6.32
N LEU A 255 -2.97 11.00 6.27
CA LEU A 255 -3.79 10.07 7.05
C LEU A 255 -3.67 10.33 8.55
N ARG A 256 -2.44 10.51 9.04
CA ARG A 256 -2.18 10.81 10.46
C ARG A 256 -2.75 12.16 10.88
N THR A 257 -2.57 13.20 10.07
CA THR A 257 -3.15 14.52 10.34
C THR A 257 -4.67 14.44 10.39
N LYS A 258 -5.29 13.83 9.38
CA LYS A 258 -6.75 13.66 9.32
C LYS A 258 -7.29 12.83 10.48
N TRP A 259 -6.57 11.78 10.89
CA TRP A 259 -6.98 10.96 12.03
C TRP A 259 -7.24 11.81 13.27
N THR A 260 -6.41 12.82 13.54
CA THR A 260 -6.56 13.67 14.74
C THR A 260 -7.80 14.54 14.74
N SER A 261 -8.30 14.95 13.56
CA SER A 261 -9.48 15.82 13.43
C SER A 261 -10.74 15.12 12.92
N ALA A 262 -10.64 13.84 12.51
CA ALA A 262 -11.76 13.08 11.98
C ALA A 262 -12.85 12.80 13.02
N GLU A 263 -14.08 12.63 12.55
CA GLU A 263 -15.19 12.21 13.37
C GLU A 263 -15.01 10.76 13.87
N ALA A 264 -15.58 10.46 15.04
CA ALA A 264 -15.44 9.15 15.67
C ALA A 264 -15.96 8.01 14.79
N GLU A 265 -17.07 8.24 14.09
CA GLU A 265 -17.70 7.30 13.18
C GLU A 265 -16.75 6.92 12.02
N GLU A 266 -16.06 7.91 11.44
CA GLU A 266 -15.12 7.70 10.34
C GLU A 266 -13.86 6.93 10.78
N ARG A 267 -13.32 7.25 11.98
CA ARG A 267 -12.19 6.52 12.57
C ARG A 267 -12.53 5.03 12.74
N ILE A 268 -13.74 4.74 13.19
CA ILE A 268 -14.18 3.37 13.43
C ILE A 268 -14.44 2.64 12.13
N GLU A 269 -15.09 3.29 11.17
CA GLU A 269 -15.30 2.75 9.83
C GLU A 269 -13.97 2.33 9.22
N LEU A 270 -12.94 3.18 9.33
CA LEU A 270 -11.58 2.86 8.88
C LEU A 270 -10.97 1.66 9.63
N VAL A 271 -11.03 1.65 10.96
CA VAL A 271 -10.48 0.52 11.75
C VAL A 271 -11.21 -0.78 11.42
N TRP A 272 -12.53 -0.73 11.22
CA TRP A 272 -13.34 -1.91 10.97
C TRP A 272 -13.14 -2.45 9.55
N SER A 273 -13.22 -1.59 8.54
CA SER A 273 -13.01 -1.95 7.12
C SER A 273 -11.61 -2.49 6.84
N THR A 274 -10.61 -2.04 7.60
CA THR A 274 -9.22 -2.51 7.45
C THR A 274 -8.85 -3.64 8.42
N GLU A 275 -9.80 -4.16 9.18
CA GLU A 275 -9.57 -5.13 10.27
C GLU A 275 -8.43 -4.69 11.23
N GLY A 276 -8.29 -3.39 11.46
CA GLY A 276 -7.27 -2.81 12.32
C GLY A 276 -5.86 -2.76 11.71
N ARG A 277 -5.67 -3.13 10.43
CA ARG A 277 -4.36 -3.00 9.75
C ARG A 277 -3.88 -1.55 9.71
N VAL A 278 -4.82 -0.60 9.68
CA VAL A 278 -4.52 0.84 9.74
C VAL A 278 -3.76 1.27 10.99
N LEU A 279 -3.94 0.57 12.11
CA LEU A 279 -3.36 0.93 13.39
C LEU A 279 -1.82 0.98 13.37
N LEU A 280 -1.19 0.20 12.47
CA LEU A 280 0.25 0.23 12.25
C LEU A 280 0.74 1.60 11.75
N GLN A 281 -0.04 2.29 10.93
CA GLN A 281 0.31 3.63 10.43
C GLN A 281 -0.02 4.74 11.44
N LEU A 282 -0.80 4.40 12.47
CA LEU A 282 -1.27 5.30 13.53
C LEU A 282 -0.49 5.12 14.83
N ALA A 283 0.71 4.52 14.77
CA ALA A 283 1.60 4.44 15.93
C ALA A 283 1.83 5.84 16.55
N GLY A 284 1.70 5.92 17.88
CA GLY A 284 1.80 7.16 18.64
C GLY A 284 0.55 8.06 18.63
N LEU A 285 -0.53 7.67 17.93
CA LEU A 285 -1.83 8.34 18.00
C LEU A 285 -2.78 7.55 18.91
N THR A 286 -3.79 8.22 19.46
CA THR A 286 -4.76 7.62 20.37
C THR A 286 -6.16 7.55 19.76
N LEU A 287 -7.03 6.75 20.39
CA LEU A 287 -8.48 6.84 20.21
C LEU A 287 -9.08 7.76 21.28
N ASP A 288 -10.02 8.58 20.87
CA ASP A 288 -10.84 9.38 21.78
C ASP A 288 -11.91 8.54 22.47
N SER A 289 -12.53 9.10 23.50
CA SER A 289 -13.53 8.41 24.32
C SER A 289 -14.79 8.03 23.52
N LYS A 290 -15.22 8.88 22.57
CA LYS A 290 -16.39 8.61 21.72
C LYS A 290 -16.08 7.43 20.79
N SER A 291 -14.93 7.43 20.11
CA SER A 291 -14.54 6.30 19.26
C SER A 291 -14.42 4.99 20.03
N THR A 292 -13.83 5.06 21.24
CA THR A 292 -13.70 3.90 22.14
C THR A 292 -15.06 3.33 22.53
N ALA A 293 -16.00 4.19 22.93
CA ALA A 293 -17.34 3.78 23.34
C ALA A 293 -18.11 3.11 22.19
N LEU A 294 -18.00 3.66 20.98
CA LEU A 294 -18.64 3.11 19.79
C LEU A 294 -18.02 1.74 19.40
N LEU A 295 -16.71 1.55 19.52
CA LEU A 295 -16.08 0.23 19.34
C LEU A 295 -16.54 -0.78 20.40
N CYS A 296 -16.68 -0.36 21.66
CA CYS A 296 -17.21 -1.22 22.73
C CYS A 296 -18.67 -1.62 22.52
N ARG A 297 -19.44 -0.93 21.67
CA ARG A 297 -20.82 -1.33 21.33
C ARG A 297 -20.87 -2.39 20.23
N ARG A 298 -19.75 -2.67 19.55
CA ARG A 298 -19.69 -3.64 18.46
C ARG A 298 -19.39 -5.04 18.99
N GLN A 299 -19.91 -6.02 18.26
CA GLN A 299 -19.53 -7.42 18.41
C GLN A 299 -18.33 -7.72 17.51
N PHE A 300 -17.27 -8.28 18.09
CA PHE A 300 -16.05 -8.61 17.37
C PHE A 300 -16.15 -10.04 16.83
N LEU A 301 -16.11 -10.17 15.50
CA LEU A 301 -16.13 -11.46 14.79
C LEU A 301 -14.77 -11.78 14.15
N SER A 302 -13.98 -10.77 13.80
CA SER A 302 -12.65 -10.95 13.18
C SER A 302 -11.57 -11.15 14.24
N LEU A 303 -10.90 -12.31 14.18
CA LEU A 303 -9.72 -12.60 14.98
C LEU A 303 -8.57 -11.63 14.68
N LEU A 304 -8.44 -11.23 13.42
CA LEU A 304 -7.39 -10.32 12.98
C LEU A 304 -7.57 -8.93 13.59
N LEU A 305 -8.80 -8.42 13.59
CA LEU A 305 -9.11 -7.13 14.21
C LEU A 305 -8.76 -7.13 15.70
N VAL A 306 -9.16 -8.19 16.43
CA VAL A 306 -8.84 -8.31 17.85
C VAL A 306 -7.33 -8.39 18.07
N ARG A 307 -6.61 -9.16 17.26
CA ARG A 307 -5.14 -9.24 17.33
C ARG A 307 -4.49 -7.89 17.10
N ASN A 308 -4.90 -7.16 16.06
CA ASN A 308 -4.33 -5.86 15.73
C ASN A 308 -4.56 -4.83 16.84
N LEU A 309 -5.77 -4.78 17.41
CA LEU A 309 -6.09 -3.97 18.59
C LEU A 309 -5.26 -4.40 19.81
N ALA A 310 -5.09 -5.70 20.03
CA ALA A 310 -4.32 -6.20 21.15
C ALA A 310 -2.81 -5.92 21.02
N THR A 311 -2.30 -5.68 19.80
CA THR A 311 -0.89 -5.29 19.57
C THR A 311 -0.67 -3.77 19.51
N TRP A 312 -1.71 -2.98 19.28
CA TRP A 312 -1.59 -1.54 19.17
C TRP A 312 -1.48 -0.90 20.55
N SER A 313 -0.31 -0.31 20.86
CA SER A 313 0.02 0.20 22.20
C SER A 313 -0.91 1.29 22.72
N ALA A 314 -1.59 2.00 21.83
CA ALA A 314 -2.54 3.05 22.17
C ALA A 314 -3.99 2.54 22.36
N THR A 315 -4.22 1.23 22.32
CA THR A 315 -5.55 0.66 22.57
C THR A 315 -6.03 1.03 23.98
N PRO A 316 -7.19 1.69 24.11
CA PRO A 316 -7.67 2.18 25.40
C PRO A 316 -8.01 1.06 26.38
N PRO A 317 -7.78 1.24 27.70
CA PRO A 317 -8.14 0.25 28.73
C PRO A 317 -9.60 -0.24 28.68
N PRO A 318 -10.62 0.64 28.46
CA PRO A 318 -12.02 0.19 28.38
C PRO A 318 -12.25 -0.79 27.23
N LEU A 319 -11.58 -0.59 26.09
CA LEU A 319 -11.70 -1.46 24.93
C LEU A 319 -11.06 -2.82 25.20
N ILE A 320 -9.90 -2.87 25.84
CA ILE A 320 -9.26 -4.13 26.24
C ILE A 320 -10.16 -4.92 27.20
N GLY A 321 -10.73 -4.24 28.20
CA GLY A 321 -11.68 -4.85 29.13
C GLY A 321 -12.93 -5.39 28.44
N HIS A 322 -13.42 -4.71 27.40
CA HIS A 322 -14.52 -5.20 26.55
C HIS A 322 -14.12 -6.42 25.73
N LEU A 323 -12.96 -6.39 25.07
CA LEU A 323 -12.44 -7.49 24.26
C LEU A 323 -12.27 -8.78 25.08
N LEU A 324 -11.75 -8.69 26.31
CA LEU A 324 -11.61 -9.84 27.22
C LEU A 324 -12.96 -10.48 27.62
N LYS A 325 -14.07 -9.75 27.52
CA LYS A 325 -15.41 -10.27 27.78
C LYS A 325 -16.03 -10.96 26.56
N GLN A 326 -15.51 -10.73 25.35
CA GLN A 326 -16.05 -11.30 24.11
C GLN A 326 -15.91 -12.83 24.11
N ALA A 327 -16.95 -13.52 23.64
CA ALA A 327 -16.97 -14.98 23.55
C ALA A 327 -15.82 -15.52 22.68
N LEU A 328 -15.53 -14.83 21.59
CA LEU A 328 -14.44 -15.16 20.66
C LEU A 328 -13.07 -15.14 21.34
N VAL A 329 -12.79 -14.16 22.19
CA VAL A 329 -11.52 -14.09 22.94
C VAL A 329 -11.46 -15.14 24.04
N ARG A 330 -12.58 -15.42 24.72
CA ARG A 330 -12.62 -16.46 25.78
C ARG A 330 -12.33 -17.85 25.23
N ARG A 331 -12.77 -18.14 24.01
CA ARG A 331 -12.52 -19.41 23.31
C ARG A 331 -11.09 -19.53 22.78
N GLN A 332 -10.35 -18.43 22.65
CA GLN A 332 -9.01 -18.41 22.10
C GLN A 332 -7.96 -17.98 23.13
N PRO A 333 -7.26 -18.95 23.77
CA PRO A 333 -6.32 -18.64 24.85
C PRO A 333 -5.15 -17.76 24.40
N GLN A 334 -4.70 -17.89 23.16
CA GLN A 334 -3.62 -17.07 22.60
C GLN A 334 -3.99 -15.57 22.57
N LEU A 335 -5.18 -15.21 22.09
CA LEU A 335 -5.65 -13.82 22.06
C LEU A 335 -5.89 -13.27 23.47
N ARG A 336 -6.47 -14.09 24.36
CA ARG A 336 -6.64 -13.72 25.77
C ARG A 336 -5.31 -13.40 26.43
N ASN A 337 -4.28 -14.23 26.22
CA ASN A 337 -2.94 -14.02 26.76
C ASN A 337 -2.29 -12.74 26.18
N LEU A 338 -2.48 -12.46 24.90
CA LEU A 338 -1.98 -11.23 24.27
C LEU A 338 -2.61 -9.99 24.93
N LEU A 339 -3.93 -9.99 25.08
CA LEU A 339 -4.66 -8.91 25.75
C LEU A 339 -4.27 -8.76 27.22
N LEU A 340 -4.03 -9.85 27.95
CA LEU A 340 -3.61 -9.77 29.36
C LEU A 340 -2.20 -9.18 29.52
N ARG A 341 -1.32 -9.40 28.55
CA ARG A 341 0.05 -8.84 28.51
C ARG A 341 0.10 -7.39 28.03
N HIS A 342 -0.98 -6.85 27.48
CA HIS A 342 -0.99 -5.48 26.96
C HIS A 342 -0.75 -4.45 28.10
N PRO A 343 0.03 -3.37 27.84
CA PRO A 343 0.36 -2.37 28.86
C PRO A 343 -0.87 -1.71 29.49
N ASN A 344 -1.90 -1.44 28.67
CA ASN A 344 -3.12 -0.74 29.10
C ASN A 344 -4.20 -1.67 29.70
N THR A 345 -3.88 -2.92 30.01
CA THR A 345 -4.89 -3.87 30.51
C THR A 345 -5.34 -3.51 31.93
N PRO A 346 -6.66 -3.36 32.18
CA PRO A 346 -7.18 -3.03 33.49
C PRO A 346 -6.74 -4.04 34.56
N ALA A 347 -6.35 -3.55 35.74
CA ALA A 347 -5.85 -4.39 36.83
C ALA A 347 -6.86 -5.47 37.26
N GLU A 348 -8.16 -5.16 37.25
CA GLU A 348 -9.23 -6.12 37.56
C GLU A 348 -9.25 -7.32 36.60
N ALA A 349 -8.97 -7.08 35.32
CA ALA A 349 -8.93 -8.12 34.30
C ALA A 349 -7.70 -9.01 34.46
N LYS A 350 -6.56 -8.45 34.91
CA LYS A 350 -5.35 -9.23 35.24
C LYS A 350 -5.54 -10.14 36.46
N ARG A 351 -6.36 -9.76 37.44
CA ARG A 351 -6.63 -10.58 38.63
C ARG A 351 -7.59 -11.75 38.39
N LYS A 352 -8.46 -11.65 37.38
CA LYS A 352 -9.42 -12.70 36.98
C LYS A 352 -8.92 -13.56 35.81
N GLY A 353 -7.84 -13.13 35.18
CA GLY A 353 -7.19 -13.76 34.04
C GLY A 353 -6.51 -15.04 34.46
#